data_AF-A0A077ZLY6-F1
#
_entry.id   AF-A0A077ZLY6-F1
#
_cell.length_a   1.000
_cell.length_b   1.000
_cell.length_c   1.000
_cell.angle_alpha   90.00
_cell.angle_beta   90.00
_cell.angle_gamma   90.00
#
_symmetry.space_group_name_H-M   'P 1'
#
loop_
_entity.id
_entity.type
_entity.pdbx_description
1 polymer ?
#
loop_
_entity_poly.entity_id
_entity_poly.type
_entity_poly.pdbx_seq_one_letter_code
_entity_poly.pdbx_strand_id
1 'polypeptide(L)'
;MFLMSGISWLILVPTIILAIIVGGTLIFLVTTDTGREILSHIGFKNYQFARIDSWLEPFHDPQGKSYQLARALMAIGSGGVFGTGYNVSNVYVPVRESDMIFTVIGENFGFIGGAFVILIYFILIYRMIRLCFDMNNEFYAYIASGIVMMMLFHVFENIGANIGLLPLTGIPLPFISQGGSSILGNMIGIDYCMGLTAEMADTLGEVTFISLPKVGQSVKAGEPLLEIEAEKAVQEFKSPLTGVVSSVSEKVVADPAALNVKEELDAWILSLREVDVDEFENL
;
A
#
# COMPACT_ATOMS: atom_id res chain seq x y z
N MET A 1 13.33 -6.69 6.65
CA MET A 1 13.53 -7.92 7.43
C MET A 1 15.01 -8.25 7.66
N PHE A 2 15.78 -8.62 6.64
CA PHE A 2 17.11 -9.21 6.84
C PHE A 2 18.21 -8.27 7.34
N LEU A 3 18.22 -7.01 6.92
CA LEU A 3 19.17 -6.00 7.41
C LEU A 3 18.93 -5.61 8.88
N MET A 4 17.67 -5.68 9.36
CA MET A 4 17.31 -5.32 10.73
C MET A 4 17.39 -6.50 11.70
N SER A 5 17.15 -7.72 11.20
CA SER A 5 17.10 -8.93 12.02
C SER A 5 18.47 -9.48 12.44
N GLY A 6 19.57 -8.93 11.93
CA GLY A 6 20.91 -9.48 12.17
C GLY A 6 21.11 -10.91 11.61
N ILE A 7 20.24 -11.37 10.72
CA ILE A 7 20.36 -12.68 10.07
C ILE A 7 21.66 -12.70 9.27
N SER A 8 22.48 -13.72 9.52
CA SER A 8 23.77 -13.86 8.83
C SER A 8 23.55 -13.99 7.32
N TRP A 9 24.41 -13.33 6.54
CA TRP A 9 24.45 -13.44 5.07
C TRP A 9 24.55 -14.90 4.59
N LEU A 10 25.01 -15.81 5.46
CA LEU A 10 25.03 -17.26 5.24
C LEU A 10 23.65 -17.90 5.06
N ILE A 11 22.55 -17.31 5.53
CA ILE A 11 21.19 -17.87 5.34
C ILE A 11 20.50 -17.20 4.14
N LEU A 12 20.76 -15.91 3.96
CA LEU A 12 20.22 -15.10 2.87
C LEU A 12 20.68 -15.56 1.50
N VAL A 13 21.99 -15.75 1.34
CA VAL A 13 22.55 -16.07 0.04
C VAL A 13 22.04 -17.42 -0.47
N PRO A 14 22.03 -18.51 0.33
CA PRO A 14 21.48 -19.78 -0.12
C PRO A 14 19.97 -19.73 -0.42
N THR A 15 19.17 -18.98 0.33
CA THR A 15 17.73 -18.88 0.09
C THR A 15 17.42 -18.12 -1.20
N ILE A 16 18.14 -17.02 -1.46
CA ILE A 16 18.03 -16.27 -2.73
C ILE A 16 18.53 -17.13 -3.90
N ILE A 17 19.68 -17.81 -3.76
CA ILE A 17 20.19 -18.72 -4.80
C ILE A 17 19.20 -19.85 -5.07
N LEU A 18 18.63 -20.45 -4.04
CA LEU A 18 17.60 -21.49 -4.19
C LEU A 18 16.37 -20.95 -4.93
N ALA A 19 15.89 -19.76 -4.58
CA ALA A 19 14.76 -19.13 -5.27
C ALA A 19 15.07 -18.86 -6.76
N ILE A 20 16.28 -18.38 -7.08
CA ILE A 20 16.74 -18.16 -8.46
C ILE A 20 16.85 -19.48 -9.21
N ILE A 21 17.43 -20.52 -8.61
CA ILE A 21 17.56 -21.84 -9.23
C ILE A 21 16.18 -22.44 -9.49
N VAL A 22 15.26 -22.40 -8.52
CA VAL A 22 13.90 -22.92 -8.69
C VAL A 22 13.15 -22.14 -9.76
N GLY A 23 13.17 -20.80 -9.70
CA GLY A 23 12.51 -19.94 -10.70
C GLY A 23 13.08 -20.14 -12.10
N GLY A 24 14.41 -20.14 -12.24
CA GLY A 24 15.09 -20.39 -13.51
C GLY A 24 14.83 -21.79 -14.06
N THR A 25 14.81 -22.81 -13.20
CA THR A 25 14.48 -24.18 -13.59
C THR A 25 13.04 -24.28 -14.07
N LEU A 26 12.08 -23.65 -13.38
CA LEU A 26 10.68 -23.63 -13.81
C LEU A 26 10.51 -22.95 -15.17
N ILE A 27 11.16 -21.81 -15.39
CA ILE A 27 11.13 -21.11 -16.69
C ILE A 27 11.73 -22.02 -17.77
N PHE A 28 12.88 -22.65 -17.50
CA PHE A 28 13.53 -23.58 -18.43
C PHE A 28 12.63 -24.78 -18.77
N LEU A 29 11.98 -25.37 -17.77
CA LEU A 29 11.04 -26.48 -17.99
C LEU A 29 9.83 -26.04 -18.82
N VAL A 30 9.31 -24.82 -18.66
CA VAL A 30 8.22 -24.32 -19.51
C VAL A 30 8.67 -24.11 -20.97
N THR A 31 9.94 -23.76 -21.20
CA THR A 31 10.47 -23.57 -22.57
C THR A 31 10.78 -24.86 -23.33
N THR A 32 10.77 -26.03 -22.65
CA THR A 32 11.09 -27.32 -23.27
C THR A 32 9.87 -28.23 -23.33
N ASP A 33 9.67 -28.97 -24.43
CA ASP A 33 8.51 -29.86 -24.59
C ASP A 33 8.45 -30.93 -23.49
N THR A 34 9.60 -31.53 -23.16
CA THR A 34 9.73 -32.50 -22.07
C THR A 34 9.42 -31.86 -20.71
N GLY A 35 9.84 -30.62 -20.49
CA GLY A 35 9.56 -29.92 -19.24
C GLY A 35 8.08 -29.58 -19.08
N ARG A 36 7.39 -29.19 -20.16
CA ARG A 36 5.93 -28.99 -20.16
C ARG A 36 5.18 -30.26 -19.81
N GLU A 37 5.60 -31.40 -20.35
CA GLU A 37 5.00 -32.70 -20.03
C GLU A 37 5.16 -33.02 -18.55
N ILE A 38 6.37 -32.89 -17.99
CA ILE A 38 6.64 -33.11 -16.56
C ILE A 38 5.77 -32.19 -15.69
N LEU A 39 5.75 -30.89 -16.00
CA LEU A 39 4.96 -29.91 -15.26
C LEU A 39 3.47 -30.22 -15.31
N SER A 40 2.94 -30.62 -16.47
CA SER A 40 1.53 -31.00 -16.61
C SER A 40 1.14 -32.18 -15.70
N HIS A 41 2.03 -33.17 -15.51
CA HIS A 41 1.83 -34.29 -14.59
C HIS A 41 1.87 -33.88 -13.11
N ILE A 42 2.63 -32.83 -12.78
CA ILE A 42 2.69 -32.25 -11.43
C ILE A 42 1.47 -31.35 -11.15
N GLY A 43 0.61 -31.12 -12.14
CA GLY A 43 -0.64 -30.34 -12.01
C GLY A 43 -0.54 -28.90 -12.49
N PHE A 44 0.48 -28.56 -13.27
CA PHE A 44 0.58 -27.25 -13.91
C PHE A 44 -0.55 -27.07 -14.93
N LYS A 45 -1.35 -26.02 -14.76
CA LYS A 45 -2.53 -25.75 -15.57
C LYS A 45 -2.14 -25.02 -16.85
N ASN A 46 -2.94 -25.21 -17.91
CA ASN A 46 -2.73 -24.58 -19.22
C ASN A 46 -2.59 -23.05 -19.18
N TYR A 47 -3.26 -22.37 -18.26
CA TYR A 47 -3.12 -20.91 -18.11
C TYR A 47 -1.77 -20.49 -17.51
N GLN A 48 -1.11 -21.36 -16.73
CA GLN A 48 0.20 -21.05 -16.14
C GLN A 48 1.28 -21.07 -17.22
N PHE A 49 1.27 -22.07 -18.10
CA PHE A 49 2.09 -22.07 -19.31
C PHE A 49 1.81 -20.84 -20.16
N ALA A 50 0.52 -20.52 -20.39
CA ALA A 50 0.13 -19.35 -21.18
C ALA A 50 0.68 -18.02 -20.63
N ARG A 51 0.76 -17.85 -19.30
CA ARG A 51 1.33 -16.64 -18.69
C ARG A 51 2.81 -16.51 -18.98
N ILE A 52 3.58 -17.59 -18.85
CA ILE A 52 5.02 -17.59 -19.18
C ILE A 52 5.23 -17.40 -20.68
N ASP A 53 4.46 -18.09 -21.53
CA ASP A 53 4.52 -17.94 -22.99
C ASP A 53 4.20 -16.51 -23.42
N SER A 54 3.14 -15.92 -22.84
CA SER A 54 2.79 -14.51 -23.10
C SER A 54 3.86 -13.56 -22.60
N TRP A 55 4.54 -13.85 -21.50
CA TRP A 55 5.60 -13.00 -20.96
C TRP A 55 6.87 -13.05 -21.82
N LEU A 56 7.27 -14.24 -22.27
CA LEU A 56 8.44 -14.43 -23.15
C LEU A 56 8.22 -13.82 -24.54
N GLU A 57 7.02 -13.99 -25.11
CA GLU A 57 6.66 -13.40 -26.41
C GLU A 57 5.31 -12.67 -26.33
N PRO A 58 5.28 -11.39 -25.88
CA PRO A 58 4.02 -10.67 -25.67
C PRO A 58 3.14 -10.47 -26.89
N PHE A 59 3.69 -10.62 -28.10
CA PHE A 59 2.99 -10.38 -29.36
C PHE A 59 2.77 -11.63 -30.21
N HIS A 60 3.00 -12.84 -29.67
CA HIS A 60 2.79 -14.10 -30.44
C HIS A 60 1.32 -14.40 -30.69
N ASP A 61 0.43 -14.05 -29.74
CA ASP A 61 -1.01 -14.25 -29.84
C ASP A 61 -1.76 -13.03 -29.26
N PRO A 62 -1.67 -11.87 -29.92
CA PRO A 62 -2.15 -10.61 -29.38
C PRO A 62 -3.68 -10.53 -29.38
N GLN A 63 -4.41 -11.55 -29.86
CA GLN A 63 -5.87 -11.65 -29.80
C GLN A 63 -6.36 -12.74 -28.83
N GLY A 64 -5.49 -13.67 -28.42
CA GLY A 64 -5.82 -14.74 -27.48
C GLY A 64 -5.10 -14.59 -26.14
N LYS A 65 -4.18 -15.50 -25.85
CA LYS A 65 -3.60 -15.66 -24.49
C LYS A 65 -2.69 -14.51 -24.08
N SER A 66 -2.03 -13.85 -25.03
CA SER A 66 -1.17 -12.70 -24.76
C SER A 66 -1.88 -11.34 -24.87
N TYR A 67 -3.20 -11.34 -25.16
CA TYR A 67 -4.00 -10.13 -25.38
C TYR A 67 -3.81 -9.07 -24.29
N GLN A 68 -3.89 -9.46 -23.01
CA GLN A 68 -3.80 -8.50 -21.89
C GLN A 68 -2.42 -7.84 -21.80
N LEU A 69 -1.34 -8.62 -21.88
CA LEU A 69 0.02 -8.09 -21.83
C LEU A 69 0.37 -7.29 -23.10
N ALA A 70 -0.02 -7.76 -24.28
CA ALA A 70 0.17 -7.05 -25.54
C ALA A 70 -0.48 -5.67 -25.51
N ARG A 71 -1.73 -5.59 -25.03
CA ARG A 71 -2.47 -4.32 -24.91
C ARG A 71 -1.86 -3.42 -23.85
N ALA A 72 -1.43 -3.95 -22.71
CA ALA A 72 -0.73 -3.18 -21.68
C ALA A 72 0.53 -2.51 -22.23
N LEU A 73 1.38 -3.27 -22.93
CA LEU A 73 2.60 -2.75 -23.56
C LEU A 73 2.31 -1.72 -24.66
N MET A 74 1.29 -1.96 -25.49
CA MET A 74 0.87 -0.99 -26.51
C MET A 74 0.32 0.30 -25.90
N ALA A 75 -0.47 0.22 -24.82
CA ALA A 75 -1.03 1.37 -24.13
C ALA A 75 0.08 2.24 -23.53
N ILE A 76 0.99 1.63 -22.76
CA ILE A 76 2.16 2.32 -22.19
C ILE A 76 3.04 2.91 -23.30
N GLY A 77 3.29 2.14 -24.37
CA GLY A 77 4.06 2.59 -25.52
C GLY A 77 3.45 3.79 -26.24
N SER A 78 2.11 3.87 -26.29
CA SER A 78 1.39 4.98 -26.93
C SER A 78 1.49 6.31 -26.15
N GLY A 79 1.78 6.26 -24.85
CA GLY A 79 1.95 7.44 -24.01
C GLY A 79 3.21 8.25 -24.32
N GLY A 80 4.27 7.62 -24.84
CA GLY A 80 5.54 8.30 -25.07
C GLY A 80 6.10 8.94 -23.78
N VAL A 81 6.73 10.12 -23.91
CA VAL A 81 7.35 10.81 -22.77
C VAL A 81 6.33 11.58 -21.93
N PHE A 82 5.38 12.26 -22.57
CA PHE A 82 4.47 13.21 -21.93
C PHE A 82 3.05 12.67 -21.69
N GLY A 83 2.72 11.52 -22.26
CA GLY A 83 1.37 10.96 -22.23
C GLY A 83 0.49 11.47 -23.36
N THR A 84 -0.69 10.87 -23.47
CA THR A 84 -1.71 11.18 -24.49
C THR A 84 -2.73 12.22 -24.01
N GLY A 85 -2.72 12.55 -22.71
CA GLY A 85 -3.67 13.46 -22.07
C GLY A 85 -4.60 12.74 -21.09
N TYR A 86 -5.18 13.49 -20.16
CA TYR A 86 -6.08 12.93 -19.14
C TYR A 86 -7.36 12.38 -19.75
N ASN A 87 -7.73 11.16 -19.35
CA ASN A 87 -8.87 10.40 -19.84
C ASN A 87 -8.84 10.11 -21.36
N VAL A 88 -7.63 10.07 -21.93
CA VAL A 88 -7.40 9.61 -23.30
C VAL A 88 -6.94 8.15 -23.22
N SER A 89 -7.64 7.27 -23.93
CA SER A 89 -7.26 5.86 -24.04
C SER A 89 -7.34 5.43 -25.50
N ASN A 90 -6.17 5.40 -26.14
CA ASN A 90 -5.99 4.95 -27.51
C ASN A 90 -6.03 3.42 -27.59
N VAL A 91 -5.60 2.75 -26.52
CA VAL A 91 -5.52 1.29 -26.45
C VAL A 91 -6.37 0.78 -25.29
N TYR A 92 -7.42 0.03 -25.62
CA TYR A 92 -8.24 -0.61 -24.60
C TYR A 92 -7.48 -1.77 -23.94
N VAL A 93 -7.24 -1.63 -22.63
CA VAL A 93 -6.66 -2.67 -21.75
C VAL A 93 -7.76 -3.22 -20.84
N PRO A 94 -7.99 -4.55 -20.81
CA PRO A 94 -8.92 -5.16 -19.87
C PRO A 94 -8.53 -4.90 -18.41
N VAL A 95 -9.52 -4.73 -17.54
CA VAL A 95 -9.31 -4.65 -16.07
C VAL A 95 -8.35 -3.51 -15.65
N ARG A 96 -8.30 -2.45 -16.46
CA ARG A 96 -7.45 -1.25 -16.23
C ARG A 96 -7.71 -0.51 -14.92
N GLU A 97 -8.89 -0.66 -14.32
CA GLU A 97 -9.21 -0.06 -13.02
C GLU A 97 -8.52 -0.79 -11.84
N SER A 98 -8.16 -2.07 -12.01
CA SER A 98 -7.60 -2.91 -10.94
C SER A 98 -6.09 -3.12 -11.13
N ASP A 99 -5.64 -4.32 -11.52
CA ASP A 99 -4.23 -4.68 -11.63
C ASP A 99 -3.51 -3.96 -12.78
N MET A 100 -4.23 -3.52 -13.80
CA MET A 100 -3.66 -2.86 -14.98
C MET A 100 -3.67 -1.32 -14.88
N ILE A 101 -3.88 -0.73 -13.70
CA ILE A 101 -3.97 0.75 -13.55
C ILE A 101 -2.70 1.49 -13.98
N PHE A 102 -1.53 0.86 -13.80
CA PHE A 102 -0.27 1.45 -14.24
C PHE A 102 -0.22 1.66 -15.76
N THR A 103 -0.96 0.85 -16.54
CA THR A 103 -1.06 1.03 -18.00
C THR A 103 -1.79 2.33 -18.37
N VAL A 104 -2.82 2.70 -17.60
CA VAL A 104 -3.55 3.97 -17.76
C VAL A 104 -2.64 5.14 -17.45
N ILE A 105 -1.85 5.04 -16.37
CA ILE A 105 -0.89 6.07 -15.97
C ILE A 105 0.16 6.27 -17.07
N GLY A 106 0.74 5.17 -17.57
CA GLY A 106 1.70 5.20 -18.66
C GLY A 106 1.12 5.76 -19.97
N GLU A 107 -0.13 5.44 -20.30
CA GLU A 107 -0.80 5.96 -21.49
C GLU A 107 -1.15 7.46 -21.36
N ASN A 108 -1.70 7.89 -20.22
CA ASN A 108 -2.26 9.24 -20.03
C ASN A 108 -1.17 10.27 -19.71
N PHE A 109 -0.15 9.89 -18.93
CA PHE A 109 0.90 10.78 -18.42
C PHE A 109 2.31 10.39 -18.90
N GLY A 110 2.45 9.33 -19.69
CA GLY A 110 3.71 8.93 -20.31
C GLY A 110 4.74 8.44 -19.30
N PHE A 111 6.00 8.44 -19.75
CA PHE A 111 7.15 8.12 -18.92
C PHE A 111 7.24 9.02 -17.66
N ILE A 112 6.94 10.32 -17.78
CA ILE A 112 7.02 11.26 -16.65
C ILE A 112 6.03 10.86 -15.55
N GLY A 113 4.78 10.56 -15.90
CA GLY A 113 3.78 10.13 -14.92
C GLY A 113 4.14 8.79 -14.27
N GLY A 114 4.58 7.81 -15.06
CA GLY A 114 5.03 6.52 -14.54
C GLY A 114 6.21 6.67 -13.56
N ALA A 115 7.22 7.48 -13.92
CA ALA A 115 8.36 7.76 -13.07
C ALA A 115 7.97 8.50 -11.77
N PHE A 116 7.03 9.43 -11.86
CA PHE A 116 6.50 10.15 -10.70
C PHE A 116 5.80 9.22 -9.71
N VAL A 117 4.99 8.27 -10.21
CA VAL A 117 4.34 7.26 -9.37
C VAL A 117 5.35 6.34 -8.70
N ILE A 118 6.35 5.85 -9.44
CA ILE A 118 7.45 5.06 -8.89
C ILE A 118 8.18 5.84 -7.78
N LEU A 119 8.43 7.14 -8.00
CA LEU A 119 9.08 8.01 -7.02
C LEU A 119 8.22 8.15 -5.74
N ILE A 120 6.90 8.30 -5.86
CA ILE A 120 6.00 8.35 -4.71
C ILE A 120 6.08 7.06 -3.90
N TYR A 121 5.99 5.89 -4.54
CA TYR A 121 6.13 4.62 -3.82
C TYR A 121 7.51 4.45 -3.21
N PHE A 122 8.56 4.89 -3.89
CA PHE A 122 9.91 4.87 -3.34
C PHE A 122 10.01 5.70 -2.06
N ILE A 123 9.47 6.93 -2.05
CA ILE A 123 9.45 7.80 -0.87
C ILE A 123 8.61 7.17 0.24
N LEU A 124 7.43 6.62 -0.08
CA LEU A 124 6.54 5.97 0.88
C LEU A 124 7.23 4.77 1.55
N ILE A 125 7.76 3.84 0.76
CA ILE A 125 8.46 2.66 1.26
C ILE A 125 9.71 3.07 2.04
N TYR A 126 10.47 4.06 1.58
CA TYR A 126 11.61 4.61 2.32
C TYR A 126 11.20 5.14 3.70
N ARG A 127 10.11 5.91 3.79
CA ARG A 127 9.58 6.40 5.07
C ARG A 127 9.12 5.27 5.98
N MET A 128 8.45 4.25 5.44
CA MET A 128 8.04 3.08 6.22
C MET A 128 9.24 2.28 6.73
N ILE A 129 10.28 2.09 5.91
CA ILE A 129 11.52 1.44 6.33
C ILE A 129 12.19 2.25 7.46
N ARG A 130 12.29 3.58 7.30
CA ARG A 130 12.86 4.45 8.33
C ARG A 130 12.09 4.35 9.65
N LEU A 131 10.77 4.35 9.59
CA LEU A 131 9.92 4.15 10.77
C LEU A 131 10.25 2.84 11.49
N CYS A 132 10.50 1.74 10.77
CA CYS A 132 10.91 0.49 11.39
C CYS A 132 12.25 0.60 12.16
N PHE A 133 13.17 1.47 11.73
CA PHE A 133 14.45 1.70 12.42
C PHE A 133 14.31 2.58 13.66
N ASP A 134 13.29 3.42 13.71
CA ASP A 134 13.02 4.30 14.85
C ASP A 134 12.16 3.61 15.93
N MET A 135 11.69 2.38 15.69
CA MET A 135 10.91 1.61 16.65
C MET A 135 11.79 1.05 17.78
N ASN A 136 11.46 1.41 19.03
CA ASN A 136 12.16 0.90 20.22
C ASN A 136 11.90 -0.59 20.51
N ASN A 137 10.78 -1.14 20.05
CA ASN A 137 10.39 -2.52 20.29
C ASN A 137 10.67 -3.40 19.06
N GLU A 138 11.60 -4.34 19.20
CA GLU A 138 12.00 -5.27 18.14
C GLU A 138 10.82 -6.07 17.58
N PHE A 139 9.85 -6.47 18.41
CA PHE A 139 8.67 -7.21 17.97
C PHE A 139 7.83 -6.40 16.98
N TYR A 140 7.57 -5.13 17.29
CA TYR A 140 6.83 -4.25 16.39
C TYR A 140 7.63 -3.92 15.13
N ALA A 141 8.95 -3.74 15.26
CA ALA A 141 9.83 -3.53 14.10
C ALA A 141 9.77 -4.72 13.12
N TYR A 142 9.72 -5.96 13.61
CA TYR A 142 9.59 -7.14 12.76
C TYR A 142 8.25 -7.18 12.02
N ILE A 143 7.13 -6.96 12.72
CA ILE A 143 5.79 -6.92 12.12
C ILE A 143 5.72 -5.81 11.07
N ALA A 144 6.11 -4.59 11.42
CA ALA A 144 6.11 -3.45 10.52
C ALA A 144 6.99 -3.73 9.29
N SER A 145 8.17 -4.34 9.46
CA SER A 145 9.03 -4.71 8.34
C SER A 145 8.39 -5.76 7.40
N GLY A 146 7.54 -6.64 7.92
CA GLY A 146 6.76 -7.59 7.13
C GLY A 146 5.72 -6.88 6.26
N ILE A 147 5.01 -5.90 6.84
CA ILE A 147 4.05 -5.05 6.12
C ILE A 147 4.75 -4.25 5.02
N VAL A 148 5.90 -3.64 5.33
CA VAL A 148 6.72 -2.92 4.35
C VAL A 148 7.13 -3.83 3.19
N MET A 149 7.57 -5.06 3.48
CA MET A 149 8.00 -6.00 2.44
C MET A 149 6.83 -6.47 1.57
N MET A 150 5.66 -6.70 2.17
CA MET A 150 4.44 -7.02 1.43
C MET A 150 4.05 -5.88 0.48
N MET A 151 4.08 -4.64 0.96
CA MET A 151 3.83 -3.44 0.15
C MET A 151 4.83 -3.33 -1.01
N LEU A 152 6.13 -3.48 -0.73
CA LEU A 152 7.19 -3.45 -1.74
C LEU A 152 6.98 -4.53 -2.81
N PHE A 153 6.63 -5.75 -2.41
CA PHE A 153 6.39 -6.85 -3.33
C PHE A 153 5.20 -6.57 -4.25
N HIS A 154 4.08 -6.06 -3.71
CA HIS A 154 2.91 -5.71 -4.53
C HIS A 154 3.23 -4.61 -5.55
N VAL A 155 3.94 -3.56 -5.14
CA VAL A 155 4.33 -2.46 -6.04
C VAL A 155 5.26 -2.97 -7.15
N PHE A 156 6.28 -3.75 -6.79
CA PHE A 156 7.26 -4.28 -7.74
C PHE A 156 6.63 -5.26 -8.74
N GLU A 157 5.82 -6.21 -8.26
CA GLU A 157 5.11 -7.17 -9.11
C GLU A 157 4.12 -6.47 -10.05
N ASN A 158 3.31 -5.54 -9.54
CA ASN A 158 2.32 -4.84 -10.35
C ASN A 158 2.98 -4.02 -11.47
N ILE A 159 3.92 -3.14 -11.11
CA ILE A 159 4.58 -2.26 -12.08
C ILE A 159 5.43 -3.11 -13.03
N GLY A 160 6.23 -4.03 -12.49
CA GLY A 160 7.11 -4.91 -13.26
C GLY A 160 6.36 -5.76 -14.26
N ALA A 161 5.19 -6.29 -13.89
CA ALA A 161 4.38 -7.08 -14.81
C ALA A 161 3.71 -6.23 -15.90
N ASN A 162 3.24 -5.02 -15.55
CA ASN A 162 2.63 -4.09 -16.51
C ASN A 162 3.61 -3.60 -17.59
N ILE A 163 4.90 -3.47 -17.26
CA ILE A 163 5.97 -3.10 -18.22
C ILE A 163 6.67 -4.30 -18.86
N GLY A 164 6.23 -5.54 -18.58
CA GLY A 164 6.77 -6.77 -19.17
C GLY A 164 8.08 -7.27 -18.55
N LEU A 165 8.55 -6.71 -17.44
CA LEU A 165 9.70 -7.25 -16.69
C LEU A 165 9.37 -8.57 -16.00
N LEU A 166 8.12 -8.76 -15.58
CA LEU A 166 7.61 -9.92 -14.85
C LEU A 166 6.36 -10.49 -15.53
N PRO A 167 6.02 -11.77 -15.31
CA PRO A 167 4.76 -12.32 -15.79
C PRO A 167 3.56 -11.70 -15.04
N LEU A 168 2.42 -11.54 -15.72
CA LEU A 168 1.20 -11.03 -15.11
C LEU A 168 0.72 -11.92 -13.96
N THR A 169 0.67 -11.39 -12.75
CA THR A 169 0.22 -12.10 -11.53
C THR A 169 -1.21 -11.78 -11.14
N GLY A 170 -1.69 -10.55 -11.40
CA GLY A 170 -3.01 -10.06 -11.00
C GLY A 170 -3.02 -9.35 -9.64
N ILE A 171 -1.86 -8.93 -9.14
CA ILE A 171 -1.72 -8.20 -7.89
C ILE A 171 -2.02 -6.71 -8.15
N PRO A 172 -2.95 -6.07 -7.42
CA PRO A 172 -3.27 -4.65 -7.60
C PRO A 172 -2.17 -3.75 -7.01
N LEU A 173 -2.08 -2.52 -7.54
CA LEU A 173 -1.18 -1.49 -7.08
C LEU A 173 -1.76 -0.84 -5.79
N PRO A 174 -1.11 -0.98 -4.62
CA PRO A 174 -1.67 -0.52 -3.36
C PRO A 174 -1.97 0.98 -3.35
N PHE A 175 -3.12 1.41 -2.82
CA PHE A 175 -3.59 2.82 -2.77
C PHE A 175 -4.02 3.47 -4.09
N ILE A 176 -3.70 2.88 -5.27
CA ILE A 176 -4.09 3.46 -6.57
C ILE A 176 -5.13 2.60 -7.29
N SER A 177 -4.96 1.28 -7.30
CA SER A 177 -5.88 0.36 -7.97
C SER A 177 -7.23 0.26 -7.25
N GLN A 178 -8.32 0.17 -8.00
CA GLN A 178 -9.65 -0.19 -7.50
C GLN A 178 -9.76 -1.70 -7.21
N GLY A 179 -8.87 -2.21 -6.36
CA GLY A 179 -9.01 -3.54 -5.78
C GLY A 179 -9.70 -3.43 -4.44
N GLY A 180 -11.03 -3.60 -4.39
CA GLY A 180 -11.82 -3.41 -3.17
C GLY A 180 -11.28 -4.16 -1.94
N SER A 181 -10.84 -5.41 -2.10
CA SER A 181 -10.23 -6.18 -1.01
C SER A 181 -8.80 -5.73 -0.67
N SER A 182 -8.07 -5.12 -1.62
CA SER A 182 -6.73 -4.59 -1.36
C SER A 182 -6.78 -3.25 -0.63
N ILE A 183 -7.78 -2.41 -0.91
CA ILE A 183 -8.03 -1.19 -0.15
C ILE A 183 -8.41 -1.56 1.28
N LEU A 184 -9.41 -2.43 1.46
CA LEU A 184 -9.79 -2.91 2.79
C LEU A 184 -8.64 -3.62 3.51
N GLY A 185 -7.88 -4.49 2.84
CA GLY A 185 -6.73 -5.16 3.44
C GLY A 185 -5.61 -4.19 3.86
N ASN A 186 -5.40 -3.11 3.09
CA ASN A 186 -4.46 -2.05 3.47
C ASN A 186 -5.04 -1.14 4.56
N MET A 187 -6.35 -0.93 4.62
CA MET A 187 -7.03 -0.06 5.60
C MET A 187 -7.34 -0.75 6.93
N ILE A 188 -7.56 -2.07 6.97
CA ILE A 188 -7.78 -2.84 8.21
C ILE A 188 -6.56 -2.75 9.14
N GLY A 189 -5.36 -2.51 8.59
CA GLY A 189 -4.15 -2.26 9.37
C GLY A 189 -3.82 -0.78 9.61
N ILE A 190 -4.65 0.15 9.14
CA ILE A 190 -4.46 1.59 9.35
C ILE A 190 -5.36 2.04 10.49
N ASP A 191 -4.74 2.56 11.54
CA ASP A 191 -5.46 3.29 12.57
C ASP A 191 -5.77 4.70 12.07
N TYR A 192 -6.99 5.18 12.33
CA TYR A 192 -7.43 6.52 11.99
C TYR A 192 -7.03 7.48 13.11
N CYS A 193 -5.96 8.23 12.88
CA CYS A 193 -5.51 9.27 13.81
C CYS A 193 -6.47 10.46 13.81
N MET A 194 -6.87 10.86 15.00
CA MET A 194 -7.67 12.05 15.27
C MET A 194 -6.79 13.09 15.96
N GLY A 195 -6.85 14.34 15.50
CA GLY A 195 -6.13 15.48 16.08
C GLY A 195 -7.04 16.69 16.27
N LEU A 196 -6.54 17.70 16.97
CA LEU A 196 -7.23 18.98 17.13
C LEU A 196 -6.88 19.91 15.96
N THR A 197 -7.87 20.53 15.33
CA THR A 197 -7.61 21.51 14.28
C THR A 197 -7.02 22.79 14.87
N ALA A 198 -6.18 23.49 14.11
CA ALA A 198 -5.54 24.74 14.56
C ALA A 198 -6.57 25.82 14.95
N GLU A 199 -7.69 25.91 14.23
CA GLU A 199 -8.78 26.84 14.53
C GLU A 199 -9.43 26.56 15.89
N MET A 200 -9.60 25.28 16.24
CA MET A 200 -10.15 24.88 17.52
C MET A 200 -9.16 25.14 18.66
N ALA A 201 -7.87 24.86 18.43
CA ALA A 201 -6.80 25.17 19.39
C ALA A 201 -6.73 26.67 19.72
N ASP A 202 -6.83 27.55 18.71
CA ASP A 202 -6.84 29.01 18.91
C ASP A 202 -8.10 29.49 19.69
N THR A 203 -9.24 28.84 19.42
CA THR A 203 -10.52 29.13 20.08
C THR A 203 -10.52 28.76 21.56
N LEU A 204 -9.95 27.59 21.90
CA LEU A 204 -9.84 27.10 23.27
C LEU A 204 -8.79 27.84 24.10
N GLY A 205 -7.75 28.38 23.45
CA GLY A 205 -6.61 28.97 24.15
C GLY A 205 -5.62 27.90 24.63
N GLU A 206 -4.79 28.23 25.61
CA GLU A 206 -3.79 27.28 26.13
C GLU A 206 -4.48 26.07 26.77
N VAL A 207 -4.19 24.87 26.25
CA VAL A 207 -4.76 23.62 26.76
C VAL A 207 -4.04 23.24 28.04
N THR A 208 -4.77 23.17 29.15
CA THR A 208 -4.23 22.86 30.47
C THR A 208 -4.35 21.39 30.83
N PHE A 209 -5.41 20.72 30.36
CA PHE A 209 -5.66 19.32 30.66
C PHE A 209 -6.49 18.65 29.57
N ILE A 210 -6.31 17.35 29.40
CA ILE A 210 -7.08 16.54 28.48
C ILE A 210 -7.43 15.19 29.11
N SER A 211 -8.72 14.87 29.13
CA SER A 211 -9.25 13.58 29.55
C SER A 211 -9.29 12.65 28.32
N LEU A 212 -8.49 11.59 28.35
CA LEU A 212 -8.31 10.67 27.24
C LEU A 212 -8.93 9.31 27.53
N PRO A 213 -9.54 8.64 26.52
CA PRO A 213 -10.09 7.31 26.69
C PRO A 213 -8.97 6.28 26.90
N LYS A 214 -9.34 5.12 27.45
CA LYS A 214 -8.37 4.03 27.62
C LYS A 214 -8.12 3.32 26.29
N VAL A 215 -6.87 2.96 26.02
CA VAL A 215 -6.53 2.08 24.90
C VAL A 215 -7.31 0.76 25.03
N GLY A 216 -8.01 0.38 23.96
CA GLY A 216 -8.93 -0.76 23.91
C GLY A 216 -10.40 -0.44 24.21
N GLN A 217 -10.74 0.81 24.57
CA GLN A 217 -12.12 1.24 24.74
C GLN A 217 -12.84 1.28 23.39
N SER A 218 -13.99 0.62 23.29
CA SER A 218 -14.89 0.76 22.15
C SER A 218 -15.74 2.03 22.34
N VAL A 219 -15.88 2.80 21.27
CA VAL A 219 -16.63 4.05 21.22
C VAL A 219 -17.56 4.02 20.02
N LYS A 220 -18.78 4.56 20.16
CA LYS A 220 -19.70 4.75 19.04
C LYS A 220 -19.69 6.18 18.56
N ALA A 221 -20.00 6.38 17.28
CA ALA A 221 -20.21 7.72 16.72
C ALA A 221 -21.25 8.50 17.56
N GLY A 222 -20.90 9.72 17.95
CA GLY A 222 -21.72 10.61 18.76
C GLY A 222 -21.60 10.45 20.28
N GLU A 223 -20.90 9.43 20.79
CA GLU A 223 -20.61 9.28 22.22
C GLU A 223 -19.44 10.19 22.64
N PRO A 224 -19.40 10.67 23.90
CA PRO A 224 -18.25 11.41 24.43
C PRO A 224 -16.96 10.61 24.31
N LEU A 225 -15.95 11.19 23.67
CA LEU A 225 -14.67 10.54 23.40
C LEU A 225 -13.57 11.09 24.30
N LEU A 226 -13.46 12.42 24.35
CA LEU A 226 -12.44 13.13 25.11
C LEU A 226 -12.98 14.49 25.59
N GLU A 227 -12.37 15.02 26.63
CA GLU A 227 -12.68 16.34 27.19
C GLU A 227 -11.40 17.15 27.25
N ILE A 228 -11.41 18.36 26.68
CA ILE A 228 -10.28 19.28 26.70
C ILE A 228 -10.62 20.44 27.61
N GLU A 229 -9.80 20.65 28.64
CA GLU A 229 -9.82 21.84 29.47
C GLU A 229 -8.73 22.80 28.98
N ALA A 230 -9.14 24.00 28.60
CA ALA A 230 -8.26 25.07 28.18
C ALA A 230 -8.59 26.37 28.91
N GLU A 231 -7.69 27.35 28.80
CA GLU A 231 -7.82 28.66 29.47
C GLU A 231 -9.18 29.33 29.25
N LYS A 232 -9.74 29.24 28.03
CA LYS A 232 -10.98 29.94 27.68
C LYS A 232 -12.24 29.10 27.87
N ALA A 233 -12.13 27.78 27.79
CA ALA A 233 -13.29 26.89 27.81
C ALA A 233 -12.92 25.44 28.15
N VAL A 234 -13.89 24.72 28.71
CA VAL A 234 -13.90 23.26 28.78
C VAL A 234 -14.83 22.74 27.70
N GLN A 235 -14.32 21.87 26.83
CA GLN A 235 -15.06 21.34 25.69
C GLN A 235 -15.00 19.82 25.64
N GLU A 236 -16.17 19.19 25.64
CA GLU A 236 -16.33 17.78 25.34
C GLU A 236 -16.37 17.57 23.82
N PHE A 237 -15.60 16.61 23.35
CA PHE A 237 -15.57 16.17 21.96
C PHE A 237 -16.17 14.78 21.84
N LYS A 238 -17.11 14.64 20.92
CA LYS A 238 -17.77 13.37 20.60
C LYS A 238 -16.95 12.61 19.57
N SER A 239 -17.02 11.28 19.60
CA SER A 239 -16.41 10.45 18.57
C SER A 239 -17.10 10.70 17.22
N PRO A 240 -16.38 11.06 16.15
CA PRO A 240 -16.96 11.18 14.81
C PRO A 240 -17.29 9.82 14.20
N LEU A 241 -16.64 8.77 14.70
CA LEU A 241 -16.66 7.42 14.14
C LEU A 241 -16.84 6.38 15.23
N THR A 242 -17.50 5.29 14.91
CA THR A 242 -17.55 4.07 15.70
C THR A 242 -16.27 3.28 15.49
N GLY A 243 -15.63 2.85 16.57
CA GLY A 243 -14.38 2.08 16.50
C GLY A 243 -13.84 1.70 17.88
N VAL A 244 -12.58 1.26 17.91
CA VAL A 244 -11.85 0.93 19.14
C VAL A 244 -10.61 1.81 19.26
N VAL A 245 -10.40 2.44 20.40
CA VAL A 245 -9.19 3.25 20.65
C VAL A 245 -7.96 2.36 20.58
N SER A 246 -7.10 2.59 19.59
CA SER A 246 -5.91 1.78 19.34
C SER A 246 -4.65 2.36 19.97
N SER A 247 -4.50 3.69 19.93
CA SER A 247 -3.39 4.40 20.56
C SER A 247 -3.81 5.80 21.02
N VAL A 248 -3.02 6.38 21.92
CA VAL A 248 -3.20 7.73 22.46
C VAL A 248 -1.84 8.42 22.46
N SER A 249 -1.81 9.72 22.16
CA SER A 249 -0.58 10.50 22.03
C SER A 249 0.11 10.68 23.38
N GLU A 250 1.24 9.98 23.57
CA GLU A 250 2.08 10.12 24.77
C GLU A 250 2.58 11.56 24.95
N LYS A 251 2.81 12.28 23.85
CA LYS A 251 3.24 13.69 23.87
C LYS A 251 2.17 14.58 24.47
N VAL A 252 0.92 14.42 24.04
CA VAL A 252 -0.22 15.20 24.54
C VAL A 252 -0.59 14.81 25.98
N VAL A 253 -0.39 13.55 26.37
CA VAL A 253 -0.53 13.10 27.76
C VAL A 253 0.51 13.75 28.66
N ALA A 254 1.75 13.89 28.19
CA ALA A 254 2.86 14.46 28.95
C ALA A 254 2.80 16.00 28.99
N ASP A 255 2.41 16.64 27.89
CA ASP A 255 2.32 18.09 27.73
C ASP A 255 1.08 18.45 26.90
N PRO A 256 -0.06 18.75 27.55
CA PRO A 256 -1.29 19.13 26.85
C PRO A 256 -1.13 20.38 25.97
N ALA A 257 -0.17 21.27 26.27
CA ALA A 257 0.12 22.45 25.46
C ALA A 257 0.69 22.11 24.07
N ALA A 258 1.10 20.85 23.84
CA ALA A 258 1.49 20.36 22.52
C ALA A 258 0.35 20.49 21.48
N LEU A 259 -0.91 20.52 21.90
CA LEU A 259 -2.06 20.73 21.01
C LEU A 259 -2.17 22.16 20.46
N ASN A 260 -1.47 23.12 21.07
CA ASN A 260 -1.41 24.50 20.57
C ASN A 260 -0.30 24.69 19.52
N VAL A 261 0.50 23.66 19.22
CA VAL A 261 1.54 23.70 18.18
C VAL A 261 0.89 23.63 16.80
N LYS A 262 1.26 24.55 15.90
CA LYS A 262 0.67 24.65 14.54
C LYS A 262 1.00 23.48 13.61
N GLU A 263 1.84 22.54 14.04
CA GLU A 263 2.16 21.35 13.25
C GLU A 263 1.09 20.28 13.49
N GLU A 264 0.16 20.12 12.55
CA GLU A 264 -0.98 19.19 12.67
C GLU A 264 -0.56 17.73 12.93
N LEU A 265 0.61 17.33 12.40
CA LEU A 265 1.16 15.98 12.62
C LEU A 265 1.56 15.74 14.09
N ASP A 266 1.85 16.81 14.83
CA ASP A 266 2.21 16.75 16.25
C ASP A 266 0.99 16.94 17.17
N ALA A 267 -0.12 17.49 16.64
CA ALA A 267 -1.37 17.73 17.34
C ALA A 267 -2.35 16.53 17.32
N TRP A 268 -1.85 15.33 16.98
CA TRP A 268 -2.64 14.11 17.07
C TRP A 268 -2.89 13.73 18.54
N ILE A 269 -4.12 13.30 18.83
CA ILE A 269 -4.59 13.00 20.18
C ILE A 269 -4.71 11.50 20.40
N LEU A 270 -5.41 10.80 19.51
CA LEU A 270 -5.66 9.36 19.61
C LEU A 270 -5.85 8.76 18.23
N SER A 271 -5.86 7.44 18.14
CA SER A 271 -6.20 6.73 16.92
C SER A 271 -7.28 5.67 17.15
N LEU A 272 -8.17 5.51 16.17
CA LEU A 272 -9.23 4.49 16.18
C LEU A 272 -8.90 3.38 15.19
N ARG A 273 -9.10 2.13 15.61
CA ARG A 273 -9.09 0.96 14.72
C ARG A 273 -10.50 0.41 14.55
N GLU A 274 -10.68 -0.48 13.57
CA GLU A 274 -11.97 -1.14 13.30
C GLU A 274 -13.11 -0.13 13.06
N VAL A 275 -12.80 0.94 12.34
CA VAL A 275 -13.74 2.01 12.03
C VAL A 275 -14.78 1.54 11.03
N ASP A 276 -16.04 1.92 11.26
CA ASP A 276 -17.13 1.70 10.31
C ASP A 276 -16.90 2.51 9.03
N VAL A 277 -16.86 1.80 7.90
CA VAL A 277 -16.51 2.40 6.60
C VAL A 277 -17.61 3.34 6.11
N ASP A 278 -18.88 3.00 6.34
CA ASP A 278 -20.00 3.82 5.90
C ASP A 278 -20.04 5.13 6.70
N GLU A 279 -19.72 5.10 7.99
CA GLU A 279 -19.58 6.32 8.80
C GLU A 279 -18.41 7.19 8.34
N PHE A 280 -17.27 6.57 7.99
CA PHE A 280 -16.08 7.28 7.49
C PHE A 280 -16.33 7.97 6.15
N GLU A 281 -17.06 7.31 5.23
CA GLU A 281 -17.41 7.90 3.94
C GLU A 281 -18.40 9.08 4.05
N ASN A 282 -19.09 9.23 5.18
CA ASN A 282 -20.10 10.27 5.42
C ASN A 282 -19.59 11.49 6.22
N LEU A 283 -18.32 11.53 6.64
CA LEU A 283 -17.69 12.69 7.30
C LEU A 283 -17.42 13.86 6.34
#